data_AF-A0AAW1VYN6-F1
#
_entry.id   AF-A0AAW1VYN6-F1
#
_cell.length_a   1.000
_cell.length_b   1.000
_cell.length_c   1.000
_cell.angle_alpha   90.00
_cell.angle_beta   90.00
_cell.angle_gamma   90.00
#
_symmetry.space_group_name_H-M   'P 1'
#
loop_
_entity.id
_entity.type
_entity.pdbx_description
1 polymer ?
#
loop_
_entity_poly.entity_id
_entity_poly.type
_entity_poly.pdbx_seq_one_letter_code
_entity_poly.pdbx_strand_id
1 'polypeptide(L)'
;MQLAGCECTIAANYFHVLRHQVNRECRKPLVVMAPKNLLPHKHCTSNLSEFDDVQGHPGFDKQRTRFRRLIKDQYYHSDLEEGIRRLVLCSGKIY
;
A
#
# COMPACT_ATOMS: atom_id res chain seq x y z
N MET A 1 -22.42 2.83 -11.60
CA MET A 1 -21.62 3.72 -10.73
C MET A 1 -20.51 2.86 -10.11
N GLN A 2 -19.23 3.07 -10.47
CA GLN A 2 -18.13 2.24 -9.94
C GLN A 2 -17.64 2.82 -8.60
N LEU A 3 -17.74 2.01 -7.54
CA LEU A 3 -17.18 2.28 -6.23
C LEU A 3 -15.73 1.76 -6.16
N ALA A 4 -14.84 2.50 -5.51
CA ALA A 4 -13.48 2.04 -5.24
C ALA A 4 -13.38 1.60 -3.77
N GLY A 5 -13.12 0.32 -3.54
CA GLY A 5 -12.85 -0.25 -2.21
C GLY A 5 -11.36 -0.42 -1.97
N CYS A 6 -10.87 -0.10 -0.77
CA CYS A 6 -9.48 -0.40 -0.38
C CYS A 6 -9.37 -0.88 1.07
N GLU A 7 -8.48 -1.85 1.29
CA GLU A 7 -8.00 -2.28 2.61
C GLU A 7 -6.50 -2.01 2.68
N CYS A 8 -6.10 -0.98 3.42
CA CYS A 8 -4.70 -0.60 3.55
C CYS A 8 -4.07 -1.28 4.78
N THR A 9 -2.98 -2.01 4.57
CA THR A 9 -2.19 -2.67 5.62
C THR A 9 -1.01 -1.83 6.11
N ILE A 10 -0.54 -0.90 5.27
CA ILE A 10 0.60 -0.01 5.51
C ILE A 10 0.11 1.43 5.71
N ALA A 11 0.61 2.10 6.74
CA ALA A 11 0.22 3.47 7.10
C ALA A 11 0.45 4.49 5.97
N ALA A 12 1.61 4.45 5.29
CA ALA A 12 1.89 5.33 4.15
C ALA A 12 0.89 5.13 3.00
N ASN A 13 0.45 3.89 2.73
CA ASN A 13 -0.48 3.62 1.65
C ASN A 13 -1.87 4.24 1.92
N TYR A 14 -2.30 4.21 3.19
CA TYR A 14 -3.53 4.86 3.64
C TYR A 14 -3.48 6.39 3.45
N PHE A 15 -2.37 7.04 3.80
CA PHE A 15 -2.15 8.46 3.56
C PHE A 15 -2.25 8.82 2.07
N HIS A 16 -1.59 8.03 1.21
CA HIS A 16 -1.58 8.28 -0.24
C HIS A 16 -2.95 8.07 -0.89
N VAL A 17 -3.76 7.12 -0.42
CA VAL A 17 -5.16 6.94 -0.86
C VAL A 17 -5.99 8.19 -0.59
N LEU A 18 -5.90 8.73 0.64
CA LEU A 18 -6.69 9.90 1.04
C LEU A 18 -6.29 11.14 0.23
N ARG A 19 -5.00 11.37 0.03
CA ARG A 19 -4.51 12.46 -0.85
C ARG A 19 -4.95 12.25 -2.29
N HIS A 20 -4.89 11.03 -2.80
CA HIS A 20 -5.34 10.71 -4.15
C HIS A 20 -6.85 11.01 -4.32
N GLN A 21 -7.65 10.77 -3.29
CA GLN A 21 -9.08 11.05 -3.31
C GLN A 21 -9.39 12.55 -3.42
N VAL A 22 -8.60 13.40 -2.76
CA VAL A 22 -8.76 14.87 -2.83
C VAL A 22 -8.24 15.43 -4.14
N ASN A 23 -7.10 14.93 -4.64
CA ASN A 23 -6.44 15.45 -5.84
C ASN A 23 -7.01 14.90 -7.15
N ARG A 24 -7.99 14.00 -7.09
CA ARG A 24 -8.64 13.44 -8.28
C ARG A 24 -9.52 14.48 -8.96
N GLU A 25 -9.41 14.56 -10.28
CA GLU A 25 -10.30 15.39 -11.13
C GLU A 25 -11.78 14.94 -11.06
N CYS A 26 -12.04 13.71 -10.60
CA CYS A 26 -13.39 13.17 -10.45
C CYS A 26 -13.68 12.76 -9.00
N ARG A 27 -14.87 13.14 -8.50
CA ARG A 27 -15.34 12.75 -7.16
C ARG A 27 -16.05 11.40 -7.19
N LYS A 28 -15.27 10.32 -7.26
CA LYS A 28 -15.79 8.95 -7.09
C LYS A 28 -15.74 8.57 -5.60
N PRO A 29 -16.82 8.01 -5.00
CA PRO A 29 -16.78 7.61 -3.60
C PRO A 29 -15.69 6.55 -3.35
N LEU A 30 -14.98 6.73 -2.24
CA LEU A 30 -13.96 5.81 -1.75
C LEU A 30 -14.50 5.12 -0.49
N VAL A 31 -14.52 3.79 -0.50
CA VAL A 31 -14.90 2.95 0.64
C VAL A 31 -13.62 2.37 1.25
N VAL A 32 -13.28 2.79 2.46
CA VAL A 32 -12.11 2.29 3.19
C VAL A 32 -12.58 1.32 4.28
N MET A 33 -12.07 0.08 4.26
CA MET A 33 -12.23 -0.82 5.40
C MET A 33 -11.07 -0.56 6.37
N ALA A 34 -11.31 0.29 7.37
CA ALA A 34 -10.29 0.70 8.32
C ALA A 34 -9.98 -0.45 9.32
N PRO A 35 -8.71 -0.86 9.46
CA PRO A 35 -8.38 -1.95 10.37
C PRO A 35 -8.30 -1.44 11.82
N LYS A 36 -9.20 -1.92 12.69
CA LYS A 36 -9.23 -1.54 14.11
C LYS A 36 -7.99 -2.01 14.88
N ASN A 37 -7.53 -3.23 14.60
CA ASN A 37 -6.46 -3.89 15.36
C ASN A 37 -5.05 -3.61 14.81
N LEU A 38 -4.92 -3.07 13.58
CA LEU A 38 -3.60 -2.75 13.00
C LEU A 38 -3.04 -1.41 13.50
N LEU A 39 -3.89 -0.53 14.04
CA LEU A 39 -3.48 0.78 14.56
C LEU A 39 -2.34 0.71 15.59
N PRO A 40 -2.33 -0.23 16.57
CA PRO A 40 -1.22 -0.39 17.50
C PRO A 40 -0.12 -1.35 17.03
N HIS A 41 -0.24 -1.95 15.84
CA HIS A 41 0.67 -3.02 15.42
C HIS A 41 2.00 -2.46 14.91
N LYS A 42 3.12 -2.88 15.54
CA LYS A 42 4.46 -2.32 15.25
C LYS A 42 4.95 -2.60 13.82
N HIS A 43 4.46 -3.66 13.17
CA HIS A 43 4.83 -3.97 11.78
C HIS A 43 4.01 -3.18 10.75
N CYS A 44 2.97 -2.46 11.18
CA CYS A 44 2.12 -1.63 10.31
C CYS A 44 2.51 -0.15 10.36
N THR A 45 3.73 0.15 10.83
CA THR A 45 4.31 1.50 10.81
C THR A 45 5.02 1.76 9.49
N SER A 46 5.10 3.03 9.10
CA SER A 46 5.83 3.48 7.91
C SER A 46 6.87 4.52 8.32
N ASN A 47 8.01 4.53 7.64
CA ASN A 47 9.02 5.57 7.83
C ASN A 47 8.55 6.89 7.20
N LEU A 48 9.04 8.02 7.70
CA LEU A 48 8.68 9.35 7.19
C LEU A 48 9.02 9.51 5.70
N SER A 49 10.10 8.86 5.25
CA SER A 49 10.52 8.78 3.84
C SER A 49 9.54 8.06 2.91
N GLU A 50 8.52 7.37 3.43
CA GLU A 50 7.46 6.76 2.60
C GLU A 50 6.31 7.73 2.30
N PHE A 51 6.28 8.87 2.98
CA PHE A 51 5.25 9.91 2.81
C PHE A 51 5.65 10.97 1.77
N ASP A 52 6.95 11.22 1.62
CA ASP A 52 7.54 12.20 0.71
C ASP A 52 8.61 11.59 -0.20
N ASP A 53 8.80 12.17 -1.39
CA ASP A 53 9.76 11.73 -2.43
C ASP A 53 11.24 12.02 -2.03
N VAL A 54 11.67 11.61 -0.84
CA VAL A 54 13.06 11.73 -0.38
C VAL A 54 13.91 10.67 -1.09
N GLN A 55 14.91 11.12 -1.85
CA GLN A 55 15.81 10.23 -2.59
C GLN A 55 16.65 9.37 -1.63
N GLY A 56 16.75 8.06 -1.90
CA GLY A 56 17.71 7.16 -1.24
C GLY A 56 17.15 6.13 -0.23
N HIS A 57 15.83 5.98 -0.07
CA HIS A 57 15.25 4.98 0.84
C HIS A 57 14.68 3.76 0.09
N PRO A 58 14.71 2.52 0.64
CA PRO A 58 14.13 1.32 0.02
C PRO A 58 12.61 1.39 -0.24
N GLY A 59 11.91 2.32 0.42
CA GLY A 59 10.52 2.67 0.12
C GLY A 59 10.34 3.52 -1.15
N PHE A 60 11.43 4.06 -1.71
CA PHE A 60 11.49 4.67 -3.03
C PHE A 60 11.58 3.57 -4.09
N ASP A 61 10.52 2.77 -4.21
CA ASP A 61 10.41 1.87 -5.36
C ASP A 61 10.35 2.73 -6.64
N LYS A 62 10.58 2.13 -7.82
CA LYS A 62 10.47 2.75 -9.17
C LYS A 62 9.17 3.53 -9.38
N GLN A 63 8.21 3.37 -8.48
CA GLN A 63 6.89 3.98 -8.45
C GLN A 63 6.78 5.31 -7.68
N ARG A 64 7.83 5.85 -7.04
CA ARG A 64 7.75 7.06 -6.18
C ARG A 64 6.80 6.90 -4.98
N THR A 65 6.70 7.89 -4.09
CA THR A 65 5.73 7.87 -2.98
C THR A 65 4.33 8.18 -3.51
N ARG A 66 3.55 7.13 -3.78
CA ARG A 66 2.17 7.20 -4.28
C ARG A 66 1.33 6.05 -3.75
N PHE A 67 0.02 6.10 -4.00
CA PHE A 67 -0.88 4.99 -3.69
C PHE A 67 -0.48 3.72 -4.46
N ARG A 68 -0.19 2.64 -3.73
CA ARG A 68 0.15 1.32 -4.25
C ARG A 68 -1.07 0.43 -4.20
N ARG A 69 -1.51 0.00 -5.38
CA ARG A 69 -2.61 -0.97 -5.53
C ARG A 69 -2.18 -2.40 -5.21
N LEU A 70 -0.90 -2.70 -5.41
CA LEU A 70 -0.30 -4.00 -5.13
C LEU A 70 0.97 -3.74 -4.31
N ILE A 71 1.07 -4.40 -3.17
CA ILE A 71 2.24 -4.40 -2.30
C ILE A 71 2.93 -5.74 -2.55
N LYS A 72 4.21 -5.69 -2.95
CA LYS A 72 5.04 -6.89 -3.08
C LYS A 72 5.52 -7.31 -1.68
N ASP A 73 5.81 -8.60 -1.53
CA ASP A 73 6.43 -9.14 -0.33
C ASP A 73 7.77 -8.41 -0.04
N GLN A 74 8.11 -8.27 1.24
CA GLN A 74 9.34 -7.64 1.70
C GLN A 74 10.57 -8.52 1.48
N TYR A 75 10.38 -9.84 1.32
CA TYR A 75 11.42 -10.69 0.77
C TYR A 75 11.60 -10.30 -0.70
N TYR A 76 12.76 -9.71 -1.03
CA TYR A 76 13.13 -9.19 -2.34
C TYR A 76 13.20 -10.29 -3.40
N HIS A 77 12.05 -10.85 -3.74
CA HIS A 77 11.93 -11.89 -4.75
C HIS A 77 12.13 -11.28 -6.13
N SER A 78 12.93 -11.94 -6.96
CA SER A 78 13.06 -11.55 -8.36
C SER A 78 11.75 -11.82 -9.12
N ASP A 79 11.52 -11.13 -10.25
CA ASP A 79 10.28 -11.29 -11.01
C ASP A 79 10.10 -12.72 -11.58
N LEU A 80 11.19 -13.49 -11.67
CA LEU A 80 11.23 -14.88 -12.10
C LEU A 80 12.13 -15.69 -11.15
N GLU A 81 11.54 -16.34 -10.16
CA GLU A 81 12.25 -17.27 -9.28
C GLU A 81 11.89 -18.72 -9.60
N GLU A 82 12.90 -19.50 -9.95
CA GLU A 82 12.78 -20.94 -10.07
C GLU A 82 12.50 -21.54 -8.68
N GLY A 83 11.37 -22.26 -8.56
CA GLY A 83 10.99 -22.93 -7.32
C GLY A 83 9.74 -22.37 -6.62
N ILE A 84 9.25 -21.19 -7.01
CA ILE A 84 7.93 -20.71 -6.55
C ILE A 84 6.83 -21.54 -7.21
N ARG A 85 6.08 -22.30 -6.41
CA ARG A 85 4.97 -23.17 -6.87
C ARG A 85 3.59 -22.65 -6.51
N ARG A 86 3.51 -21.66 -5.62
CA ARG A 86 2.25 -21.14 -5.10
C ARG A 86 2.36 -19.64 -4.88
N LEU A 87 1.39 -18.91 -5.42
CA LEU A 87 1.19 -17.49 -5.15
C LEU A 87 0.02 -17.34 -4.17
N VAL A 88 0.23 -16.63 -3.07
CA VAL A 88 -0.84 -16.30 -2.11
C VAL A 88 -1.19 -14.83 -2.28
N LEU A 89 -2.38 -14.56 -2.80
CA LEU A 89 -2.94 -13.21 -2.85
C LEU A 89 -3.77 -13.00 -1.59
N CYS A 90 -3.50 -11.91 -0.88
CA CYS A 90 -4.26 -11.49 0.29
C CYS A 90 -4.53 -9.99 0.26
N SER A 91 -5.53 -9.56 1.02
CA SER A 91 -5.87 -8.16 1.22
C SER A 91 -6.16 -7.90 2.69
N GLY A 92 -5.94 -6.66 3.12
CA GLY A 92 -6.15 -6.26 4.50
C GLY A 92 -5.26 -7.04 5.48
N LYS A 93 -5.71 -7.12 6.72
CA LYS A 93 -4.98 -7.57 7.92
C LYS A 93 -4.32 -8.97 7.88
N ILE A 94 -4.57 -9.77 6.84
CA ILE A 94 -4.06 -11.14 6.73
C ILE A 94 -2.62 -11.15 6.18
N TYR A 95 -2.22 -10.08 5.47
CA TYR A 95 -0.84 -9.82 5.03
C TYR A 95 0.03 -9.37 6.20
#